data_AF-A0A2G9TCH1-F1
#
_entry.id   AF-A0A2G9TCH1-F1
#
_cell.length_a   1.000
_cell.length_b   1.000
_cell.length_c   1.000
_cell.angle_alpha   90.00
_cell.angle_beta   90.00
_cell.angle_gamma   90.00
#
_symmetry.space_group_name_H-M   'P 1'
#
loop_
_entity.id
_entity.type
_entity.pdbx_description
1 polymer ?
#
loop_
_entity_poly.entity_id
_entity_poly.type
_entity_poly.pdbx_seq_one_letter_code
_entity_poly.pdbx_strand_id
1 'polypeptide(L)'
;GSYDSSLFTVREVASVPLESAEETRAVFGNTNWFGGDDPIAFRCNPKLCVAERSNPNAQIVFLSDVHLDDSRVMQAVYHMLSGFSADAPLAFIFCGNFCSRSRQPDTMELLHTGFRRCCPALTFRAYFSNIWSKFQTVSLQRIPSGYNMPAKR
;
A
#
# COMPACT_ATOMS: atom_id res chain seq x y z
N GLY A 1 -41.15 -1.60 -4.64
CA GLY A 1 -41.64 -1.69 -6.03
C GLY A 1 -42.90 -2.53 -6.09
N SER A 2 -43.47 -2.72 -7.27
CA SER A 2 -44.58 -3.66 -7.52
C SER A 2 -44.20 -4.64 -8.62
N TYR A 3 -44.80 -5.82 -8.63
CA TYR A 3 -44.64 -6.81 -9.68
C TYR A 3 -46.02 -7.15 -10.24
N ASP A 4 -46.25 -6.89 -11.52
CA ASP A 4 -47.49 -7.22 -12.22
C ASP A 4 -47.17 -7.64 -13.66
N SER A 5 -47.85 -8.68 -14.16
CA SER A 5 -47.80 -9.10 -15.56
C SER A 5 -46.38 -9.28 -16.10
N SER A 6 -45.54 -9.96 -15.31
CA SER A 6 -44.12 -10.18 -15.61
C SER A 6 -43.25 -8.93 -15.68
N LEU A 7 -43.76 -7.78 -15.21
CA LEU A 7 -43.03 -6.52 -15.13
C LEU A 7 -42.79 -6.14 -13.66
N PHE A 8 -41.51 -6.04 -13.27
CA PHE A 8 -41.10 -5.53 -11.97
C PHE A 8 -40.86 -4.02 -12.04
N THR A 9 -41.75 -3.25 -11.41
CA THR A 9 -41.66 -1.80 -11.30
C THR A 9 -40.92 -1.42 -10.02
N VAL A 10 -39.71 -0.92 -10.17
CA VAL A 10 -38.91 -0.43 -9.04
C VAL A 10 -39.38 0.97 -8.63
N ARG A 11 -39.68 1.15 -7.34
CA ARG A 11 -40.09 2.46 -6.78
C ARG A 11 -38.89 3.30 -6.34
N GLU A 12 -37.87 2.63 -5.85
CA GLU A 12 -36.65 3.23 -5.30
C GLU A 12 -35.52 2.23 -5.45
N VAL A 13 -34.34 2.72 -5.80
CA VAL A 13 -33.10 1.95 -5.82
C VAL A 13 -32.20 2.57 -4.77
N ALA A 14 -31.75 1.74 -3.83
CA ALA A 14 -30.78 2.12 -2.83
C ALA A 14 -29.58 1.15 -2.89
N SER A 15 -28.41 1.65 -2.50
CA SER A 15 -27.24 0.81 -2.30
C SER A 15 -27.43 -0.07 -1.07
N VAL A 16 -26.81 -1.25 -1.09
CA VAL A 16 -26.72 -2.11 0.08
C VAL A 16 -26.00 -1.34 1.20
N PRO A 17 -26.44 -1.44 2.46
CA PRO A 17 -25.76 -0.81 3.58
C PRO A 17 -24.30 -1.29 3.66
N LEU A 18 -23.41 -0.36 4.00
CA LEU A 18 -21.99 -0.67 4.18
C LEU A 18 -21.79 -1.44 5.48
N GLU A 19 -21.21 -2.63 5.40
CA GLU A 19 -20.77 -3.40 6.56
C GLU A 19 -19.35 -2.97 6.96
N SER A 20 -19.12 -2.80 8.26
CA SER A 20 -17.79 -2.52 8.78
C SER A 20 -16.96 -3.81 8.87
N ALA A 21 -15.65 -3.68 8.75
CA ALA A 21 -14.76 -4.83 8.87
C ALA A 21 -14.84 -5.51 10.27
N GLU A 22 -15.31 -4.80 11.30
CA GLU A 22 -15.54 -5.37 12.64
C GLU A 22 -16.75 -6.30 12.66
N GLU A 23 -17.87 -5.88 12.06
CA GLU A 23 -19.08 -6.69 11.91
C GLU A 23 -18.81 -7.95 11.09
N THR A 24 -18.09 -7.81 9.97
CA THR A 24 -17.68 -8.96 9.15
C THR A 24 -16.88 -9.97 9.99
N ARG A 25 -15.92 -9.50 10.80
CA ARG A 25 -15.09 -10.39 11.65
C ARG A 25 -15.87 -10.98 12.82
N ALA A 26 -16.87 -10.29 13.36
CA ALA A 26 -17.73 -10.86 14.40
C ALA A 26 -18.51 -12.07 13.89
N VAL A 27 -18.89 -12.07 12.61
CA VAL A 27 -19.62 -13.17 11.96
C VAL A 27 -18.68 -14.27 11.44
N PHE A 28 -17.62 -13.90 10.71
CA PHE A 28 -16.76 -14.83 9.98
C PHE A 28 -15.43 -15.17 10.70
N GLY A 29 -15.18 -14.57 11.86
CA GLY A 29 -13.94 -14.72 12.60
C GLY A 29 -12.78 -13.90 12.01
N ASN A 30 -11.56 -14.18 12.50
CA ASN A 30 -10.35 -13.41 12.15
C ASN A 30 -9.58 -13.99 10.97
N THR A 31 -10.25 -14.67 10.04
CA THR A 31 -9.62 -15.23 8.85
C THR A 31 -8.99 -14.14 7.98
N ASN A 32 -7.81 -14.41 7.43
CA ASN A 32 -7.16 -13.48 6.52
C ASN A 32 -7.78 -13.51 5.11
N TRP A 33 -8.59 -12.50 4.82
CA TRP A 33 -9.18 -12.28 3.49
C TRP A 33 -8.32 -11.40 2.57
N PHE A 34 -7.32 -10.72 3.12
CA PHE A 34 -6.46 -9.78 2.40
C PHE A 34 -5.36 -10.49 1.59
N GLY A 35 -5.03 -11.73 1.98
CA GLY A 35 -3.97 -12.53 1.39
C GLY A 35 -2.63 -12.42 2.14
N GLY A 36 -1.61 -13.12 1.64
CA GLY A 36 -0.33 -13.31 2.34
C GLY A 36 -0.26 -14.63 3.09
N ASP A 37 0.86 -14.87 3.77
CA ASP A 37 1.18 -16.18 4.36
C ASP A 37 0.46 -16.46 5.68
N ASP A 38 0.07 -15.42 6.42
CA ASP A 38 -0.59 -15.57 7.72
C ASP A 38 -2.08 -15.92 7.54
N PRO A 39 -2.59 -16.96 8.21
CA PRO A 39 -4.01 -17.33 8.14
C PRO A 39 -4.94 -16.40 8.94
N ILE A 40 -4.36 -15.58 9.83
CA ILE A 40 -5.08 -14.63 10.67
C ILE A 40 -4.93 -13.22 10.08
N ALA A 41 -6.03 -12.48 10.00
CA ALA A 41 -6.02 -11.09 9.54
C ALA A 41 -5.00 -10.25 10.33
N PHE A 42 -4.13 -9.54 9.63
CA PHE A 42 -3.02 -8.78 10.24
C PHE A 42 -3.47 -7.78 11.31
N ARG A 43 -4.68 -7.23 11.18
CA ARG A 43 -5.32 -6.34 12.17
C ARG A 43 -5.54 -7.00 13.53
N CYS A 44 -5.64 -8.32 13.57
CA CYS A 44 -5.86 -9.11 14.78
C CYS A 44 -4.55 -9.64 15.38
N ASN A 45 -3.42 -9.44 14.70
CA ASN A 45 -2.12 -9.87 15.20
C ASN A 45 -1.61 -8.87 16.25
N PRO A 46 -1.51 -9.25 17.54
CA PRO A 46 -1.15 -8.33 18.61
C PRO A 46 0.26 -7.76 18.43
N LYS A 47 1.18 -8.51 17.80
CA LYS A 47 2.55 -8.04 17.55
C LYS A 47 2.58 -6.89 16.55
N LEU A 48 1.79 -7.00 15.48
CA LEU A 48 1.69 -5.94 14.46
C LEU A 48 0.99 -4.70 15.02
N CYS A 49 -0.07 -4.88 15.81
CA CYS A 49 -0.74 -3.78 16.48
C CYS A 49 0.19 -3.02 17.46
N VAL A 50 1.06 -3.74 18.17
CA VAL A 50 2.07 -3.10 19.04
C VAL A 50 3.12 -2.39 18.20
N ALA A 51 3.62 -3.01 17.12
CA ALA A 51 4.62 -2.41 16.23
C ALA A 51 4.11 -1.14 15.52
N GLU A 52 2.84 -1.12 15.12
CA GLU A 52 2.15 0.06 14.58
C GLU A 52 2.10 1.19 15.62
N ARG A 53 1.61 0.89 16.83
CA ARG A 53 1.50 1.88 17.92
C ARG A 53 2.85 2.41 18.40
N SER A 54 3.91 1.59 18.34
CA SER A 54 5.26 2.02 18.72
C SER A 54 5.91 2.95 17.71
N ASN A 55 5.38 3.05 16.48
CA ASN A 55 5.93 3.86 15.41
C ASN A 55 4.90 4.89 14.90
N PRO A 56 4.48 5.87 15.72
CA PRO A 56 3.45 6.84 15.33
C PRO A 56 3.88 7.77 14.18
N ASN A 57 5.19 7.91 13.95
CA ASN A 57 5.75 8.71 12.87
C ASN A 57 5.94 7.91 11.57
N ALA A 58 5.44 6.67 11.51
CA ALA A 58 5.43 5.88 10.29
C ALA A 58 4.60 6.58 9.21
N GLN A 59 5.23 6.91 8.09
CA GLN A 59 4.59 7.57 6.95
C GLN A 59 4.66 6.70 5.71
N ILE A 60 3.58 6.68 4.93
CA ILE A 60 3.54 6.08 3.59
C ILE A 60 3.08 7.18 2.65
N VAL A 61 3.85 7.44 1.60
CA VAL A 61 3.57 8.52 0.65
C VAL A 61 3.05 7.92 -0.65
N PHE A 62 1.86 8.36 -1.07
CA PHE A 62 1.24 7.96 -2.32
C PHE A 62 1.34 9.10 -3.34
N LEU A 63 1.79 8.79 -4.55
CA LEU A 63 1.74 9.71 -5.69
C LEU A 63 1.10 9.03 -6.88
N SER A 64 0.15 9.73 -7.51
CA SER A 64 -0.47 9.30 -8.77
C SER A 64 0.10 10.11 -9.94
N ASP A 65 0.08 9.51 -11.13
CA ASP A 65 0.35 10.16 -12.42
C ASP A 65 1.72 10.85 -12.49
N VAL A 66 2.74 10.13 -12.02
CA VAL A 66 4.13 10.56 -12.05
C VAL A 66 4.69 10.41 -13.46
N HIS A 67 4.32 11.32 -14.35
CA HIS A 67 4.79 11.36 -15.75
C HIS A 67 6.32 11.55 -15.83
N LEU A 68 7.04 10.47 -16.08
CA LEU A 68 8.51 10.43 -16.11
C LEU A 68 9.12 11.11 -17.34
N ASP A 69 8.30 11.37 -18.35
CA ASP A 69 8.64 12.09 -19.57
C ASP A 69 8.58 13.62 -19.40
N ASP A 70 7.84 14.13 -18.41
CA ASP A 70 7.79 15.57 -18.11
C ASP A 70 8.92 15.96 -17.14
N SER A 71 9.79 16.86 -17.59
CA SER A 71 10.92 17.35 -16.78
C SER A 71 10.48 18.07 -15.51
N ARG A 72 9.32 18.73 -15.52
CA ARG A 72 8.78 19.45 -14.35
C ARG A 72 8.33 18.48 -13.28
N VAL A 73 7.67 17.39 -13.69
CA VAL A 73 7.26 16.32 -12.77
C VAL A 73 8.49 15.67 -12.15
N MET A 74 9.50 15.35 -12.97
CA MET A 74 10.76 14.78 -12.47
C MET A 74 11.50 15.71 -11.51
N GLN A 75 11.53 17.02 -11.76
CA GLN A 75 12.10 18.00 -10.82
C GLN A 75 11.32 18.08 -9.50
N ALA A 76 9.99 18.07 -9.57
CA ALA A 76 9.14 18.08 -8.38
C ALA A 76 9.33 16.80 -7.54
N VAL A 77 9.42 15.63 -8.19
CA VAL A 77 9.73 14.36 -7.52
C VAL A 77 11.10 14.42 -6.86
N TYR A 78 12.11 14.94 -7.54
CA TYR A 78 13.44 15.10 -6.95
C TYR A 78 13.42 16.02 -5.72
N HIS A 79 12.73 17.16 -5.82
CA HIS A 79 12.61 18.09 -4.71
C HIS A 79 11.86 17.46 -3.53
N MET A 80 10.74 16.79 -3.78
CA MET A 80 9.99 16.04 -2.76
C MET A 80 10.88 14.99 -2.09
N LEU A 81 11.54 14.15 -2.89
CA LEU A 81 12.47 13.15 -2.36
C LEU A 81 13.47 13.85 -1.46
N SER A 82 14.19 14.87 -1.94
CA SER A 82 15.19 15.63 -1.17
C SER A 82 14.68 16.17 0.17
N GLY A 83 13.40 16.59 0.23
CA GLY A 83 12.75 17.00 1.48
C GLY A 83 12.63 15.89 2.52
N PHE A 84 12.47 14.64 2.07
CA PHE A 84 12.44 13.44 2.92
C PHE A 84 13.83 12.84 3.21
N SER A 85 14.93 13.55 2.90
CA SER A 85 16.30 13.02 3.15
C SER A 85 16.59 12.85 4.64
N ALA A 86 16.09 13.77 5.46
CA ALA A 86 16.30 13.76 6.90
C ALA A 86 15.41 12.74 7.63
N ASP A 87 14.16 12.57 7.18
CA ASP A 87 13.25 11.55 7.69
C ASP A 87 12.50 10.87 6.55
N ALA A 88 13.04 9.74 6.11
CA ALA A 88 12.45 8.98 5.01
C ALA A 88 11.17 8.24 5.47
N PRO A 89 10.08 8.29 4.69
CA PRO A 89 8.89 7.50 4.96
C PRO A 89 9.19 6.00 4.82
N LEU A 90 8.28 5.16 5.33
CA LEU A 90 8.38 3.71 5.22
C LEU A 90 8.33 3.25 3.77
N ALA A 91 7.49 3.87 2.96
CA ALA A 91 7.34 3.54 1.55
C ALA A 91 6.87 4.74 0.72
N PHE A 92 7.33 4.79 -0.52
CA PHE A 92 6.75 5.59 -1.58
C PHE A 92 6.00 4.66 -2.54
N ILE A 93 4.72 4.95 -2.77
CA ILE A 93 3.88 4.20 -3.69
C ILE A 93 3.55 5.14 -4.84
N PHE A 94 4.23 4.94 -5.97
CA PHE A 94 3.91 5.62 -7.21
C PHE A 94 2.93 4.77 -8.00
N CYS A 95 1.79 5.35 -8.36
CA CYS A 95 0.71 4.68 -9.07
C CYS A 95 0.16 5.55 -10.21
N GLY A 96 -0.77 5.01 -11.00
CA GLY A 96 -1.35 5.71 -12.14
C GLY A 96 -0.47 5.64 -13.40
N ASN A 97 -0.51 6.68 -14.21
CA ASN A 97 0.17 6.72 -15.49
C ASN A 97 1.58 7.32 -15.37
N PHE A 98 2.60 6.60 -15.83
CA PHE A 98 3.99 7.05 -15.79
C PHE A 98 4.44 7.80 -17.04
N CYS A 99 3.56 7.94 -18.05
CA CYS A 99 3.87 8.66 -19.28
C CYS A 99 2.70 9.55 -19.69
N SER A 100 2.96 10.83 -19.94
CA SER A 100 1.91 11.78 -20.34
C SER A 100 1.26 11.42 -21.68
N ARG A 101 2.01 10.72 -22.55
CA ARG A 101 1.57 10.22 -23.87
C ARG A 101 1.39 8.71 -23.83
N SER A 102 0.36 8.25 -23.14
CA SER A 102 0.04 6.82 -23.10
C SER A 102 -0.51 6.32 -24.45
N ARG A 103 -0.25 5.03 -24.74
CA ARG A 103 -0.76 4.30 -25.92
C ARG A 103 -0.26 4.81 -27.28
N GLN A 104 0.91 5.43 -27.31
CA GLN A 104 1.63 5.78 -28.54
C GLN A 104 2.72 4.74 -28.83
N PRO A 105 3.18 4.58 -30.08
CA PRO A 105 4.23 3.61 -30.42
C PRO A 105 5.55 3.85 -29.66
N ASP A 106 5.85 5.10 -29.34
CA ASP A 106 7.04 5.56 -28.61
C ASP A 106 6.90 5.46 -27.08
N THR A 107 5.71 5.14 -26.54
CA THR A 107 5.46 5.12 -25.09
C THR A 107 6.44 4.19 -24.35
N MET A 108 6.75 3.02 -24.90
CA MET A 108 7.66 2.07 -24.24
C MET A 108 9.09 2.63 -24.12
N GLU A 109 9.56 3.32 -25.16
CA GLU A 109 10.88 3.96 -25.16
C GLU A 109 10.94 5.15 -24.20
N LEU A 110 9.88 5.95 -24.16
CA LEU A 110 9.72 7.06 -23.22
C LEU A 110 9.71 6.57 -21.77
N LEU A 111 8.99 5.49 -21.47
CA LEU A 111 8.97 4.87 -20.14
C LEU A 111 10.33 4.33 -19.76
N HIS A 112 10.97 3.54 -20.63
CA HIS A 112 12.31 3.00 -20.36
C HIS A 112 13.33 4.11 -20.09
N THR A 113 13.29 5.17 -20.90
CA THR A 113 14.14 6.35 -20.73
C THR A 113 13.80 7.11 -19.44
N GLY A 114 12.53 7.28 -19.12
CA GLY A 114 12.04 7.93 -17.90
C GLY A 114 12.48 7.20 -16.63
N PHE A 115 12.29 5.89 -16.56
CA PHE A 115 12.76 5.07 -15.44
C PHE A 115 14.29 5.10 -15.30
N ARG A 116 15.02 5.06 -16.43
CA ARG A 116 16.48 5.20 -16.41
C ARG A 116 16.93 6.56 -15.87
N ARG A 117 16.20 7.64 -16.18
CA ARG A 117 16.46 8.99 -15.63
C ARG A 117 16.08 9.10 -14.15
N CYS A 118 15.06 8.38 -13.70
CA CYS A 118 14.61 8.36 -12.30
C CYS A 118 15.55 7.55 -11.39
N CYS A 119 16.15 6.48 -11.90
CA CYS A 119 16.97 5.56 -11.12
C CYS A 119 18.13 6.24 -10.33
N PRO A 120 18.92 7.18 -10.89
CA PRO A 120 19.94 7.90 -10.13
C PRO A 120 19.38 8.73 -8.97
N ALA A 121 18.19 9.33 -9.13
CA ALA A 121 17.53 10.09 -8.08
C ALA A 121 17.08 9.18 -6.92
N LEU A 122 16.67 7.96 -7.22
CA LEU A 122 16.27 6.95 -6.24
C LEU A 122 17.46 6.23 -5.59
N THR A 123 18.59 6.14 -6.29
CA THR A 123 19.84 5.51 -5.81
C THR A 123 20.65 6.46 -4.92
N PHE A 124 20.09 7.63 -4.57
CA PHE A 124 20.72 8.54 -3.61
C PHE A 124 20.96 7.79 -2.31
N ARG A 125 22.24 7.47 -2.07
CA ARG A 125 22.75 6.39 -1.20
C ARG A 125 22.33 6.51 0.26
N ALA A 126 21.87 7.69 0.67
CA ALA A 126 21.32 7.98 2.00
C ALA A 126 19.88 7.47 2.21
N TYR A 127 19.05 7.37 1.16
CA TYR A 127 17.66 6.91 1.29
C TYR A 127 17.59 5.41 1.50
N PHE A 128 18.33 4.66 0.69
CA PHE A 128 18.28 3.20 0.76
C PHE A 128 18.90 2.67 2.06
N SER A 129 19.95 3.31 2.60
CA SER A 129 20.50 2.93 3.91
C SER A 129 19.54 3.20 5.06
N ASN A 130 18.83 4.33 5.03
CA ASN A 130 17.85 4.68 6.07
C ASN A 130 16.60 3.80 6.01
N ILE A 131 16.07 3.53 4.81
CA ILE A 131 14.92 2.62 4.62
C ILE A 131 15.31 1.20 4.98
N TRP A 132 16.47 0.70 4.52
CA TRP A 132 16.95 -0.64 4.85
C TRP A 132 17.22 -0.80 6.34
N SER A 133 17.77 0.22 7.01
CA SER A 133 17.96 0.22 8.46
C SER A 133 16.63 0.18 9.21
N LYS A 134 15.64 1.02 8.86
CA LYS A 134 14.28 0.97 9.43
C LYS A 134 13.62 -0.39 9.17
N PHE A 135 13.77 -0.96 7.97
CA PHE A 135 13.24 -2.27 7.62
C PHE A 135 13.93 -3.40 8.40
N GLN A 136 15.24 -3.31 8.64
CA GLN A 136 15.97 -4.22 9.53
C GLN A 136 15.54 -4.09 10.98
N THR A 137 15.25 -2.89 11.50
CA THR A 137 14.70 -2.74 12.86
C THR A 137 13.34 -3.43 12.99
N VAL A 138 12.48 -3.32 11.98
CA VAL A 138 11.19 -4.03 11.94
C VAL A 138 11.40 -5.54 11.72
N SER A 139 12.37 -5.95 10.90
CA SER A 139 12.67 -7.36 10.60
C SER A 139 13.49 -8.08 11.68
N LEU A 140 14.26 -7.37 12.51
CA LEU A 140 14.99 -7.91 13.66
C LEU A 140 14.06 -8.18 14.84
N GLN A 141 12.81 -7.72 14.78
CA GLN A 141 11.71 -8.29 15.56
C GLN A 141 11.16 -9.60 14.95
N ARG A 142 11.92 -10.28 14.06
CA ARG A 142 11.66 -11.67 13.63
C ARG A 142 11.62 -12.60 14.85
N ILE A 143 10.41 -12.73 15.37
CA ILE A 143 9.68 -13.96 15.67
C ILE A 143 10.60 -15.16 15.95
N PRO A 144 10.85 -15.51 17.22
CA PRO A 144 11.19 -16.89 17.55
C PRO A 144 9.98 -17.75 17.16
N SER A 145 10.19 -18.71 16.26
CA SER A 145 9.27 -19.82 16.05
C SER A 145 9.22 -20.64 17.34
N GLY A 146 8.20 -20.42 18.16
CA GLY A 146 8.10 -21.06 19.47
C GLY A 146 6.70 -20.96 20.05
N TYR A 147 5.68 -21.39 19.31
CA TYR A 147 4.41 -21.75 19.94
C TYR A 147 4.55 -23.15 20.53
N ASN A 148 5.02 -23.22 21.77
CA ASN A 148 4.79 -24.38 22.62
C ASN A 148 3.32 -24.32 23.06
N MET A 149 2.48 -25.21 22.52
CA MET A 149 1.12 -25.36 23.03
C MET A 149 1.18 -25.96 24.45
N PRO A 150 0.46 -25.41 25.44
CA PRO A 150 0.22 -26.14 26.68
C PRO A 150 -0.73 -27.30 26.37
N ALA A 151 -0.26 -28.53 26.63
CA ALA A 151 -1.11 -29.72 26.64
C ALA A 151 -2.29 -29.47 27.59
N LYS A 152 -3.51 -29.49 27.04
CA LYS A 152 -4.72 -29.56 27.86
C LYS A 152 -4.78 -30.95 28.49
N ARG A 153 -5.11 -30.94 29.79
CA ARG A 153 -5.34 -32.09 30.68
C ARG A 153 -6.23 -33.17 30.06
#